data_AF-A0A1Y4IDM5-F1
#
_entry.id   AF-A0A1Y4IDM5-F1
#
_cell.length_a   1.000
_cell.length_b   1.000
_cell.length_c   1.000
_cell.angle_alpha   90.00
_cell.angle_beta   90.00
_cell.angle_gamma   90.00
#
_symmetry.space_group_name_H-M   'P 1'
#
loop_
_entity.id
_entity.type
_entity.pdbx_description
1 polymer ?
#
loop_
_entity_poly.entity_id
_entity_poly.type
_entity_poly.pdbx_seq_one_letter_code
_entity_poly.pdbx_strand_id
1 'polypeptide(L)'
;MNIGKRYILILPVLAALGALEGCATARPGTDKTVLVSPDSLTLTTDMEGRADVEVVFQLPGHYLSKRGRLVITPQWMRGQEATCEYVPIVLDSPIYTKKMERREKLDKYTDPYAGIRERIDPIASPIKRPYRQSVELPNGVDEAHLVAVVSSDGCGECTGIDTIDMAVVRRPKPVVIEPTIELVWMEPEFVIRPKVIAGKGVAHLQFVINKSEIEYSLGNNREELEGMTRTLAPLLGDTLATVTSFTITGMASADGSLAFNTALARDRANAAKEWLVERFHIGETVRGLIRVDSRPEGWEPVLAAMTSAGNPDSIAVRKILDTYADAGDDAQERHIRRLPCWNTIRKNYLQKDRKVEYAYSYTLRSFTTDEELLDMYRKRPDAFNEEELLRVAALAGSPAEKREVYQTILRYFPHSRVARNNLAFLYVREGKEHEARELLGVSEKLIIKE
;
A
#
# COMPACT_ATOMS: atom_id res chain seq x y z
N MET A 1 9.95 -79.69 -29.40
CA MET A 1 10.83 -79.36 -28.26
C MET A 1 9.94 -79.10 -27.07
N ASN A 2 9.67 -80.13 -26.26
CA ASN A 2 10.41 -80.46 -25.03
C ASN A 2 10.32 -79.39 -23.93
N ILE A 3 9.91 -79.65 -22.69
CA ILE A 3 9.31 -80.80 -21.96
C ILE A 3 8.94 -80.24 -20.56
N GLY A 4 7.90 -80.79 -19.90
CA GLY A 4 7.74 -80.76 -18.43
C GLY A 4 6.33 -80.49 -17.88
N LYS A 5 5.33 -81.35 -18.14
CA LYS A 5 4.67 -82.29 -17.18
C LYS A 5 4.27 -81.68 -15.82
N ARG A 6 2.99 -81.34 -15.60
CA ARG A 6 1.90 -82.15 -14.95
C ARG A 6 2.33 -82.91 -13.69
N TYR A 7 1.64 -82.71 -12.55
CA TYR A 7 0.75 -83.71 -11.92
C TYR A 7 -0.08 -83.09 -10.77
N ILE A 8 -1.38 -83.36 -10.82
CA ILE A 8 -2.36 -83.23 -9.74
C ILE A 8 -2.17 -84.43 -8.80
N LEU A 9 -2.19 -84.19 -7.49
CA LEU A 9 -2.24 -85.23 -6.45
C LEU A 9 -3.20 -84.80 -5.32
N ILE A 10 -3.87 -85.81 -4.77
CA ILE A 10 -5.14 -85.83 -4.05
C ILE A 10 -4.90 -86.14 -2.56
N LEU A 11 -5.55 -85.38 -1.66
CA LEU A 11 -5.93 -85.64 -0.24
C LEU A 11 -4.83 -86.00 0.82
N PRO A 12 -5.08 -85.84 2.16
CA PRO A 12 -6.37 -85.70 2.83
C PRO A 12 -6.54 -84.56 3.86
N VAL A 13 -7.83 -84.31 4.12
CA VAL A 13 -8.42 -83.60 5.25
C VAL A 13 -7.93 -84.21 6.57
N LEU A 14 -7.31 -83.41 7.42
CA LEU A 14 -7.23 -83.65 8.86
C LEU A 14 -7.93 -82.50 9.58
N ALA A 15 -9.07 -82.82 10.19
CA ALA A 15 -9.74 -81.98 11.16
C ALA A 15 -8.87 -81.89 12.42
N ALA A 16 -8.32 -80.72 12.69
CA ALA A 16 -7.80 -80.36 14.00
C ALA A 16 -8.64 -79.19 14.52
N LEU A 17 -9.47 -79.47 15.53
CA LEU A 17 -10.12 -78.47 16.35
C LEU A 17 -9.04 -77.58 16.98
N GLY A 18 -8.78 -76.42 16.37
CA GLY A 18 -8.09 -75.31 17.00
C GLY A 18 -9.13 -74.34 17.50
N ALA A 19 -9.30 -74.26 18.82
CA ALA A 19 -10.17 -73.31 19.47
C ALA A 19 -9.81 -71.90 18.99
N LEU A 20 -10.73 -71.28 18.25
CA LEU A 20 -10.83 -69.83 18.18
C LEU A 20 -11.15 -69.37 19.61
N GLU A 21 -10.14 -68.92 20.35
CA GLU A 21 -10.36 -68.06 21.50
C GLU A 21 -10.94 -66.76 20.95
N GLY A 22 -12.26 -66.75 20.83
CA GLY A 22 -13.03 -65.59 20.50
C GLY A 22 -12.78 -64.50 21.51
N CYS A 23 -12.57 -63.29 20.99
CA CYS A 23 -12.72 -62.04 21.70
C CYS A 23 -13.91 -62.14 22.66
N ALA A 24 -13.69 -61.82 23.94
CA ALA A 24 -14.74 -61.77 24.93
C ALA A 24 -15.78 -60.71 24.55
N THR A 25 -16.80 -61.11 23.79
CA THR A 25 -18.02 -60.33 23.64
C THR A 25 -18.74 -60.35 24.98
N ALA A 26 -18.74 -59.19 25.64
CA ALA A 26 -19.49 -58.92 26.86
C ALA A 26 -20.95 -59.40 26.72
N ARG A 27 -21.45 -60.06 27.76
CA ARG A 27 -22.88 -60.39 27.86
C ARG A 27 -23.67 -59.07 28.02
N PRO A 28 -24.73 -58.82 27.24
CA PRO A 28 -25.57 -57.65 27.40
C PRO A 28 -26.48 -57.85 28.62
N GLY A 29 -26.46 -56.90 29.56
CA GLY A 29 -27.35 -56.88 30.73
C GLY A 29 -26.62 -56.80 32.07
N THR A 30 -25.96 -55.68 32.33
CA THR A 30 -25.77 -55.00 33.65
C THR A 30 -24.80 -53.84 33.40
N ASP A 31 -25.31 -52.64 33.09
CA ASP A 31 -24.49 -51.44 32.91
C ASP A 31 -23.72 -51.13 34.20
N LYS A 32 -22.45 -51.52 34.20
CA LYS A 32 -21.45 -51.14 35.20
C LYS A 32 -20.30 -50.43 34.49
N THR A 33 -20.59 -49.40 33.69
CA THR A 33 -19.57 -48.55 33.08
C THR A 33 -19.45 -47.26 33.88
N VAL A 34 -18.24 -46.72 33.99
CA VAL A 34 -18.05 -45.39 34.58
C VAL A 34 -18.48 -44.35 33.56
N LEU A 35 -19.45 -43.51 33.92
CA LEU A 35 -19.90 -42.43 33.04
C LEU A 35 -19.13 -41.15 33.34
N VAL A 36 -18.91 -40.33 32.32
CA VAL A 36 -18.27 -39.01 32.44
C VAL A 36 -19.23 -37.95 32.00
N SER A 37 -19.48 -36.96 32.85
CA SER A 37 -20.35 -35.83 32.52
C SER A 37 -19.51 -34.58 32.31
N PRO A 38 -19.63 -33.87 31.17
CA PRO A 38 -20.51 -34.18 30.03
C PRO A 38 -19.99 -35.32 29.13
N ASP A 39 -20.91 -36.08 28.51
CA ASP A 39 -20.58 -37.28 27.68
C ASP A 39 -19.79 -36.97 26.39
N SER A 40 -19.59 -35.68 26.06
CA SER A 40 -18.84 -35.23 24.89
C SER A 40 -18.29 -33.81 25.10
N LEU A 41 -17.23 -33.68 25.89
CA LEU A 41 -16.59 -32.38 26.10
C LEU A 41 -15.67 -32.04 24.92
N THR A 42 -15.95 -30.95 24.19
CA THR A 42 -15.02 -30.39 23.20
C THR A 42 -14.49 -29.06 23.70
N LEU A 43 -13.17 -28.92 23.78
CA LEU A 43 -12.49 -27.72 24.24
C LEU A 43 -11.61 -27.14 23.13
N THR A 44 -11.43 -25.83 23.18
CA THR A 44 -10.47 -25.10 22.35
C THR A 44 -9.38 -24.53 23.25
N THR A 45 -8.13 -24.67 22.82
CA THR A 45 -7.01 -24.13 23.59
C THR A 45 -6.94 -22.61 23.52
N ASP A 46 -6.25 -22.03 24.51
CA ASP A 46 -5.74 -20.67 24.40
C ASP A 46 -4.59 -20.55 23.38
N MET A 47 -4.00 -19.35 23.31
CA MET A 47 -2.89 -19.02 22.41
C MET A 47 -1.57 -19.74 22.80
N GLU A 48 -1.48 -20.25 24.03
CA GLU A 48 -0.33 -21.03 24.54
C GLU A 48 -0.53 -22.55 24.34
N GLY A 49 -1.71 -22.98 23.91
CA GLY A 49 -2.04 -24.41 23.70
C GLY A 49 -2.60 -25.11 24.93
N ARG A 50 -3.08 -24.36 25.93
CA ARG A 50 -3.65 -24.89 27.18
C ARG A 50 -5.17 -24.91 27.15
N ALA A 51 -5.78 -25.90 27.81
CA ALA A 51 -7.21 -25.98 28.05
C ALA A 51 -7.49 -26.54 29.45
N ASP A 52 -8.49 -25.99 30.13
CA ASP A 52 -8.94 -26.51 31.42
C ASP A 52 -10.06 -27.52 31.21
N VAL A 53 -9.82 -28.76 31.64
CA VAL A 53 -10.78 -29.87 31.55
C VAL A 53 -11.52 -29.98 32.87
N GLU A 54 -12.85 -29.90 32.80
CA GLU A 54 -13.74 -30.10 33.93
C GLU A 54 -14.76 -31.19 33.60
N VAL A 55 -14.64 -32.31 34.30
CA VAL A 55 -15.56 -33.44 34.12
C VAL A 55 -15.97 -34.02 35.47
N VAL A 56 -17.10 -34.72 35.51
CA VAL A 56 -17.55 -35.46 36.69
C VAL A 56 -17.64 -36.93 36.36
N PHE A 57 -16.79 -37.74 36.99
CA PHE A 57 -16.87 -39.19 36.93
C PHE A 57 -18.03 -39.69 37.80
N GLN A 58 -18.91 -40.50 37.22
CA GLN A 58 -20.04 -41.11 37.89
C GLN A 58 -19.82 -42.61 37.94
N LEU A 59 -19.45 -43.11 39.13
CA LEU A 59 -19.25 -44.53 39.37
C LEU A 59 -20.58 -45.18 39.76
N PRO A 60 -21.02 -46.25 39.07
CA PRO A 60 -22.22 -46.99 39.44
C PRO A 60 -22.15 -47.56 40.86
N GLY A 61 -23.32 -47.76 41.48
CA GLY A 61 -23.41 -48.50 42.74
C GLY A 61 -22.83 -49.90 42.59
N HIS A 62 -22.08 -50.36 43.61
CA HIS A 62 -21.38 -51.67 43.58
C HIS A 62 -20.36 -51.86 42.44
N TYR A 63 -19.81 -50.77 41.88
CA TYR A 63 -18.70 -50.84 40.91
C TYR A 63 -17.38 -51.27 41.58
N LEU A 64 -17.02 -50.67 42.72
CA LEU A 64 -15.85 -51.04 43.50
C LEU A 64 -16.18 -52.12 44.55
N SER A 65 -15.37 -53.18 44.62
CA SER A 65 -15.52 -54.22 45.67
C SER A 65 -15.17 -53.67 47.06
N LYS A 66 -15.72 -54.27 48.14
CA LYS A 66 -15.41 -53.89 49.53
C LYS A 66 -13.93 -53.98 49.91
N ARG A 67 -13.10 -54.62 49.06
CA ARG A 67 -11.67 -54.89 49.26
C ARG A 67 -10.81 -54.33 48.13
N GLY A 68 -11.35 -53.55 47.21
CA GLY A 68 -10.63 -53.04 46.05
C GLY A 68 -10.15 -51.60 46.21
N ARG A 69 -9.20 -51.25 45.34
CA ARG A 69 -8.80 -49.88 44.98
C ARG A 69 -9.25 -49.62 43.55
N LEU A 70 -9.61 -48.38 43.26
CA LEU A 70 -9.82 -47.89 41.91
C LEU A 70 -8.86 -46.75 41.63
N VAL A 71 -8.20 -46.78 40.48
CA VAL A 71 -7.35 -45.70 39.99
C VAL A 71 -7.89 -45.29 38.62
N ILE A 72 -8.27 -44.02 38.48
CA ILE A 72 -8.70 -43.42 37.20
C ILE A 72 -7.58 -42.48 36.77
N THR A 73 -6.82 -42.84 35.73
CA THR A 73 -5.66 -42.07 35.25
C THR A 73 -5.99 -41.43 33.90
N PRO A 74 -6.19 -40.10 33.85
CA PRO A 74 -6.32 -39.37 32.59
C PRO A 74 -5.01 -39.34 31.83
N GLN A 75 -5.05 -39.60 30.53
CA GLN A 75 -3.86 -39.63 29.68
C GLN A 75 -4.17 -39.22 28.24
N TRP A 76 -3.17 -38.66 27.56
CA TRP A 76 -3.23 -38.45 26.12
C TRP A 76 -2.99 -39.76 25.39
N MET A 77 -3.91 -40.14 24.51
CA MET A 77 -3.78 -41.32 23.67
C MET A 77 -3.30 -40.94 22.27
N ARG A 78 -2.25 -41.61 21.77
CA ARG A 78 -1.86 -41.58 20.37
C ARG A 78 -1.96 -42.99 19.80
N GLY A 79 -3.11 -43.34 19.24
CA GLY A 79 -3.41 -44.72 18.88
C GLY A 79 -3.63 -45.57 20.13
N GLN A 80 -2.78 -46.57 20.38
CA GLN A 80 -2.85 -47.43 21.56
C GLN A 80 -1.83 -47.09 22.66
N GLU A 81 -0.94 -46.12 22.43
CA GLU A 81 0.10 -45.73 23.41
C GLU A 81 -0.27 -44.44 24.15
N ALA A 82 -0.03 -44.43 25.47
CA ALA A 82 -0.16 -43.26 26.32
C ALA A 82 1.05 -42.34 26.14
N THR A 83 0.81 -41.07 25.80
CA THR A 83 1.89 -40.10 25.54
C THR A 83 2.23 -39.27 26.78
N CYS A 84 1.24 -39.03 27.66
CA CYS A 84 1.40 -38.27 28.89
C CYS A 84 0.27 -38.64 29.86
N GLU A 85 0.60 -38.85 31.13
CA GLU A 85 -0.35 -39.15 32.21
C GLU A 85 -0.54 -37.92 33.12
N TYR A 86 -1.79 -37.70 33.53
CA TYR A 86 -2.18 -36.66 34.48
C TYR A 86 -2.48 -37.25 35.86
N VAL A 87 -2.66 -36.39 36.85
CA VAL A 87 -2.87 -36.79 38.25
C VAL A 87 -4.12 -37.68 38.36
N PRO A 88 -3.99 -38.93 38.85
CA PRO A 88 -5.11 -39.85 38.88
C PRO A 88 -6.06 -39.61 40.06
N ILE A 89 -7.30 -40.09 39.93
CA ILE A 89 -8.23 -40.21 41.07
C ILE A 89 -8.07 -41.60 41.67
N VAL A 90 -7.78 -41.66 42.97
CA VAL A 90 -7.55 -42.92 43.68
C VAL A 90 -8.61 -43.10 44.76
N LEU A 91 -9.44 -44.13 44.61
CA LEU A 91 -10.54 -44.44 45.52
C LEU A 91 -10.31 -45.78 46.21
N ASP A 92 -10.16 -45.75 47.53
CA ASP A 92 -9.92 -46.93 48.35
C ASP A 92 -11.19 -47.33 49.12
N SER A 93 -11.57 -48.60 49.00
CA SER A 93 -12.64 -49.19 49.82
C SER A 93 -12.18 -49.37 51.29
N PRO A 94 -13.10 -49.44 52.27
CA PRO A 94 -12.73 -49.36 53.69
C PRO A 94 -11.85 -50.52 54.17
N ILE A 95 -12.02 -51.72 53.60
CA ILE A 95 -11.17 -52.86 53.94
C ILE A 95 -9.79 -52.71 53.27
N TYR A 96 -9.74 -52.18 52.05
CA TYR A 96 -8.49 -51.91 51.36
C TYR A 96 -7.68 -50.83 52.07
N THR A 97 -8.31 -49.73 52.51
CA THR A 97 -7.65 -48.69 53.31
C THR A 97 -7.00 -49.28 54.56
N LYS A 98 -7.74 -50.10 55.33
CA LYS A 98 -7.18 -50.78 56.52
C LYS A 98 -6.03 -51.74 56.18
N LYS A 99 -6.13 -52.44 55.05
CA LYS A 99 -5.06 -53.32 54.55
C LYS A 99 -3.79 -52.49 54.26
N MET A 100 -3.94 -51.35 53.59
CA MET A 100 -2.81 -50.48 53.25
C MET A 100 -2.20 -49.82 54.49
N GLU A 101 -3.00 -49.27 55.40
CA GLU A 101 -2.52 -48.71 56.67
C GLU A 101 -1.74 -49.75 57.50
N ARG A 102 -2.20 -51.00 57.52
CA ARG A 102 -1.49 -52.10 58.17
C ARG A 102 -0.17 -52.39 57.48
N ARG A 103 -0.16 -52.43 56.14
CA ARG A 103 1.03 -52.68 55.33
C ARG A 103 2.08 -51.57 55.50
N GLU A 104 1.64 -50.32 55.56
CA GLU A 104 2.49 -49.15 55.84
C GLU A 104 3.16 -49.25 57.22
N LYS A 105 2.41 -49.66 58.24
CA LYS A 105 2.93 -49.76 59.63
C LYS A 105 3.79 -50.99 59.88
N LEU A 106 3.43 -52.15 59.34
CA LEU A 106 4.12 -53.42 59.59
C LEU A 106 5.26 -53.67 58.61
N ASP A 107 5.01 -53.44 57.32
CA ASP A 107 5.94 -53.81 56.24
C ASP A 107 6.78 -52.62 55.77
N LYS A 108 6.60 -51.43 56.38
CA LYS A 108 7.20 -50.15 55.97
C LYS A 108 6.98 -49.84 54.49
N TYR A 109 5.88 -50.33 53.91
CA TYR A 109 5.54 -50.10 52.52
C TYR A 109 5.14 -48.64 52.29
N THR A 110 5.62 -48.02 51.22
CA THR A 110 5.20 -46.67 50.80
C THR A 110 4.26 -46.78 49.61
N ASP A 111 3.01 -46.34 49.79
CA ASP A 111 2.02 -46.31 48.74
C ASP A 111 2.24 -45.07 47.85
N PRO A 112 2.46 -45.22 46.52
CA PRO A 112 2.69 -44.09 45.62
C PRO A 112 1.51 -43.11 45.59
N TYR A 113 0.31 -43.57 45.97
CA TYR A 113 -0.91 -42.77 45.98
C TYR A 113 -1.31 -42.27 47.38
N ALA A 114 -0.46 -42.43 48.40
CA ALA A 114 -0.80 -42.07 49.78
C ALA A 114 -1.29 -40.63 49.96
N GLY A 115 -0.77 -39.69 49.17
CA GLY A 115 -1.12 -38.26 49.24
C GLY A 115 -2.42 -37.88 48.52
N ILE A 116 -2.95 -38.74 47.65
CA ILE A 116 -4.10 -38.44 46.79
C ILE A 116 -5.26 -39.45 46.94
N ARG A 117 -5.08 -40.50 47.74
CA ARG A 117 -6.12 -41.50 47.98
C ARG A 117 -7.29 -40.94 48.77
N GLU A 118 -8.49 -41.24 48.33
CA GLU A 118 -9.73 -40.95 49.02
C GLU A 118 -10.36 -42.24 49.54
N ARG A 119 -10.75 -42.27 50.82
CA ARG A 119 -11.51 -43.39 51.37
C ARG A 119 -12.98 -43.23 51.02
N ILE A 120 -13.55 -44.23 50.35
CA ILE A 120 -14.97 -44.26 50.00
C ILE A 120 -15.67 -45.48 50.59
N ASP A 121 -16.93 -45.32 50.98
CA ASP A 121 -17.78 -46.45 51.32
C ASP A 121 -18.50 -46.91 50.03
N PRO A 122 -18.33 -48.18 49.59
CA PRO A 122 -19.04 -48.71 48.44
C PRO A 122 -20.51 -48.94 48.82
N ILE A 123 -21.31 -47.89 48.74
CA ILE A 123 -22.76 -47.88 48.99
C ILE A 123 -23.50 -48.29 47.71
N ALA A 124 -24.78 -48.67 47.84
CA ALA A 124 -25.67 -48.97 46.72
C ALA A 124 -25.94 -47.77 45.79
N SER A 125 -25.55 -46.56 46.18
CA SER A 125 -25.80 -45.32 45.42
C SER A 125 -24.60 -44.95 44.53
N PRO A 126 -24.83 -44.29 43.37
CA PRO A 126 -23.76 -43.80 42.50
C PRO A 126 -22.86 -42.78 43.21
N ILE A 127 -21.55 -42.86 42.97
CA ILE A 127 -20.55 -41.93 43.51
C ILE A 127 -20.19 -40.93 42.41
N LYS A 128 -20.35 -39.63 42.67
CA LYS A 128 -19.93 -38.56 41.75
C LYS A 128 -18.60 -37.96 42.21
N ARG A 129 -17.63 -37.85 41.32
CA ARG A 129 -16.32 -37.25 41.60
C ARG A 129 -15.97 -36.19 40.54
N PRO A 130 -15.97 -34.90 40.91
CA PRO A 130 -15.50 -33.85 40.01
C PRO A 130 -13.97 -33.96 39.83
N TYR A 131 -13.52 -33.69 38.62
CA TYR A 131 -12.14 -33.67 38.22
C TYR A 131 -11.87 -32.40 37.41
N ARG A 132 -10.87 -31.63 37.85
CA ARG A 132 -10.40 -30.42 37.16
C ARG A 132 -8.90 -30.55 36.92
N GLN A 133 -8.48 -30.40 35.67
CA GLN A 133 -7.07 -30.46 35.29
C GLN A 133 -6.80 -29.51 34.12
N SER A 134 -5.71 -28.75 34.20
CA SER A 134 -5.19 -28.00 33.07
C SER A 134 -4.34 -28.93 32.21
N VAL A 135 -4.68 -29.04 30.92
CA VAL A 135 -3.99 -29.89 29.95
C VAL A 135 -3.36 -29.04 28.85
N GLU A 136 -2.19 -29.45 28.38
CA GLU A 136 -1.46 -28.80 27.29
C GLU A 136 -1.49 -29.73 26.08
N LEU A 137 -1.87 -29.19 24.91
CA LEU A 137 -1.84 -29.96 23.67
C LEU A 137 -0.39 -30.29 23.27
N PRO A 138 -0.07 -31.54 22.88
CA PRO A 138 1.24 -31.90 22.37
C PRO A 138 1.67 -31.04 21.17
N ASN A 139 2.97 -30.75 21.09
CA ASN A 139 3.54 -29.95 20.00
C ASN A 139 3.24 -30.57 18.63
N GLY A 140 2.74 -29.75 17.69
CA GLY A 140 2.43 -30.17 16.33
C GLY A 140 1.13 -30.95 16.16
N VAL A 141 0.26 -30.98 17.17
CA VAL A 141 -1.06 -31.64 17.12
C VAL A 141 -2.17 -30.58 17.13
N ASP A 142 -3.07 -30.64 16.16
CA ASP A 142 -4.22 -29.73 16.03
C ASP A 142 -5.44 -30.22 16.83
N GLU A 143 -5.56 -31.53 17.05
CA GLU A 143 -6.65 -32.18 17.79
C GLU A 143 -6.11 -33.40 18.55
N ALA A 144 -6.44 -33.52 19.84
CA ALA A 144 -6.09 -34.67 20.66
C ALA A 144 -7.26 -35.14 21.53
N HIS A 145 -7.30 -36.45 21.82
CA HIS A 145 -8.31 -37.10 22.67
C HIS A 145 -7.72 -37.39 24.05
N LEU A 146 -8.33 -36.80 25.08
CA LEU A 146 -8.01 -37.07 26.47
C LEU A 146 -8.89 -38.22 26.95
N VAL A 147 -8.26 -39.29 27.41
CA VAL A 147 -8.93 -40.54 27.80
C VAL A 147 -8.49 -40.92 29.20
N ALA A 148 -9.40 -41.36 30.06
CA ALA A 148 -9.06 -41.90 31.36
C ALA A 148 -9.08 -43.43 31.36
N VAL A 149 -7.98 -44.05 31.81
CA VAL A 149 -7.90 -45.49 32.00
C VAL A 149 -8.22 -45.83 33.45
N VAL A 150 -9.14 -46.76 33.65
CA VAL A 150 -9.57 -47.25 34.95
C VAL A 150 -8.84 -48.55 35.26
N SER A 151 -8.13 -48.63 36.38
CA SER A 151 -7.37 -49.82 36.80
C SER A 151 -7.48 -50.07 38.31
N SER A 152 -7.04 -51.26 38.74
CA SER A 152 -7.03 -51.63 40.17
C SER A 152 -5.68 -51.36 40.86
N ASP A 153 -4.61 -51.29 40.08
CA ASP A 153 -3.22 -51.13 40.53
C ASP A 153 -2.59 -49.80 40.10
N GLY A 154 -3.25 -49.05 39.21
CA GLY A 154 -2.73 -47.82 38.64
C GLY A 154 -1.84 -48.02 37.40
N CYS A 155 -1.64 -49.26 36.96
CA CYS A 155 -0.86 -49.58 35.76
C CYS A 155 -1.80 -49.67 34.54
N GLY A 156 -1.76 -48.66 33.67
CA GLY A 156 -2.62 -48.57 32.49
C GLY A 156 -2.39 -49.63 31.41
N GLU A 157 -1.29 -50.39 31.47
CA GLU A 157 -0.91 -51.37 30.43
C GLU A 157 -1.30 -52.83 30.76
N CYS A 158 -1.44 -53.19 32.05
CA CYS A 158 -1.52 -54.60 32.46
C CYS A 158 -2.88 -55.04 33.03
N THR A 159 -3.72 -54.13 33.53
CA THR A 159 -5.01 -54.47 34.20
C THR A 159 -6.15 -53.48 33.95
N GLY A 160 -6.20 -52.84 32.77
CA GLY A 160 -7.27 -51.93 32.39
C GLY A 160 -8.66 -52.57 32.54
N ILE A 161 -9.49 -52.00 33.41
CA ILE A 161 -10.86 -52.43 33.71
C ILE A 161 -11.84 -51.73 32.76
N ASP A 162 -11.61 -50.45 32.46
CA ASP A 162 -12.47 -49.60 31.65
C ASP A 162 -11.66 -48.43 31.05
N THR A 163 -12.16 -47.86 29.95
CA THR A 163 -11.54 -46.71 29.26
C THR A 163 -12.62 -45.66 28.98
N ILE A 164 -12.41 -44.44 29.44
CA ILE A 164 -13.40 -43.37 29.44
C ILE A 164 -12.93 -42.20 28.57
N ASP A 165 -13.66 -41.88 27.51
CA ASP A 165 -13.39 -40.70 26.69
C ASP A 165 -13.78 -39.42 27.44
N MET A 166 -12.81 -38.59 27.85
CA MET A 166 -13.08 -37.41 28.66
C MET A 166 -13.37 -36.17 27.83
N ALA A 167 -12.47 -35.84 26.89
CA ALA A 167 -12.56 -34.61 26.11
C ALA A 167 -11.79 -34.67 24.80
N VAL A 168 -12.23 -33.90 23.81
CA VAL A 168 -11.49 -33.58 22.59
C VAL A 168 -11.00 -32.14 22.69
N VAL A 169 -9.69 -31.93 22.60
CA VAL A 169 -9.09 -30.58 22.69
C VAL A 169 -8.52 -30.18 21.34
N ARG A 170 -8.86 -28.97 20.88
CA ARG A 170 -8.52 -28.45 19.55
C ARG A 170 -7.75 -27.14 19.61
N ARG A 171 -6.78 -26.98 18.70
CA ARG A 171 -6.11 -25.69 18.45
C ARG A 171 -6.99 -24.80 17.55
N PRO A 172 -7.22 -23.53 17.89
CA PRO A 172 -7.96 -22.62 17.01
C PRO A 172 -7.15 -22.33 15.73
N LYS A 173 -7.83 -22.35 14.58
CA LYS A 173 -7.21 -21.96 13.29
C LYS A 173 -7.11 -20.43 13.21
N PRO A 174 -5.95 -19.86 12.81
CA PRO A 174 -5.85 -18.41 12.62
C PRO A 174 -6.75 -17.96 11.46
N VAL A 175 -7.63 -17.00 11.73
CA VAL A 175 -8.43 -16.32 10.69
C VAL A 175 -7.55 -15.24 10.08
N VAL A 176 -7.12 -15.44 8.83
CA VAL A 176 -6.43 -14.39 8.07
C VAL A 176 -7.50 -13.46 7.48
N ILE A 177 -7.66 -12.27 8.07
CA ILE A 177 -8.48 -11.21 7.48
C ILE A 177 -7.60 -10.54 6.42
N GLU A 178 -7.85 -10.85 5.15
CA GLU A 178 -7.23 -10.12 4.05
C GLU A 178 -7.73 -8.67 4.10
N PRO A 179 -6.84 -7.66 4.15
CA PRO A 179 -7.27 -6.27 4.09
C PRO A 179 -7.95 -6.01 2.75
N THR A 180 -9.19 -5.49 2.80
CA THR A 180 -9.98 -5.11 1.64
C THR A 180 -10.13 -3.59 1.57
N ILE A 181 -10.06 -3.02 0.36
CA ILE A 181 -10.33 -1.61 0.11
C ILE A 181 -11.69 -1.49 -0.57
N GLU A 182 -12.58 -0.68 0.02
CA GLU A 182 -13.87 -0.33 -0.55
C GLU A 182 -13.74 0.81 -1.57
N LEU A 183 -14.08 0.54 -2.83
CA LEU A 183 -14.22 1.55 -3.88
C LEU A 183 -15.66 2.07 -3.92
N VAL A 184 -15.80 3.38 -3.78
CA VAL A 184 -17.08 4.09 -3.89
C VAL A 184 -17.06 4.93 -5.16
N TRP A 185 -18.15 4.92 -5.93
CA TRP A 185 -18.26 5.81 -7.08
C TRP A 185 -18.26 7.27 -6.62
N MET A 186 -17.33 8.08 -7.15
CA MET A 186 -17.27 9.50 -6.84
C MET A 186 -17.97 10.30 -7.92
N GLU A 187 -19.06 11.00 -7.57
CA GLU A 187 -19.71 11.94 -8.47
C GLU A 187 -18.95 13.28 -8.47
N PRO A 188 -18.37 13.70 -9.61
CA PRO A 188 -17.67 14.98 -9.69
C PRO A 188 -18.67 16.14 -9.73
N GLU A 189 -18.41 17.18 -8.93
CA GLU A 189 -19.10 18.46 -9.07
C GLU A 189 -18.63 19.19 -10.32
N PHE A 190 -19.55 19.68 -11.15
CA PHE A 190 -19.20 20.48 -12.32
C PHE A 190 -19.10 21.95 -11.95
N VAL A 191 -17.88 22.47 -11.91
CA VAL A 191 -17.58 23.88 -11.64
C VAL A 191 -16.80 24.48 -12.80
N ILE A 192 -17.33 25.55 -13.38
CA ILE A 192 -16.65 26.28 -14.44
C ILE A 192 -15.53 27.13 -13.82
N ARG A 193 -14.28 26.76 -14.09
CA ARG A 193 -13.10 27.54 -13.68
C ARG A 193 -12.44 28.20 -14.89
N PRO A 194 -12.02 29.47 -14.78
CA PRO A 194 -11.22 30.12 -15.80
C PRO A 194 -9.89 29.39 -16.02
N LYS A 195 -9.62 29.02 -17.27
CA LYS A 195 -8.38 28.37 -17.70
C LYS A 195 -7.33 29.42 -18.04
N VAL A 196 -6.71 30.02 -17.02
CA VAL A 196 -5.66 31.04 -17.18
C VAL A 196 -4.30 30.35 -17.33
N ILE A 197 -3.61 30.63 -18.44
CA ILE A 197 -2.26 30.13 -18.69
C ILE A 197 -1.33 31.34 -18.82
N ALA A 198 -0.17 31.25 -18.18
CA ALA A 198 0.88 32.26 -18.27
C ALA A 198 2.16 31.64 -18.84
N GLY A 199 2.87 32.41 -19.64
CA GLY A 199 4.13 32.01 -20.25
C GLY A 199 5.14 33.15 -20.24
N LYS A 200 6.41 32.80 -20.34
CA LYS A 200 7.52 33.74 -20.50
C LYS A 200 8.56 33.17 -21.45
N GLY A 201 9.25 34.04 -22.17
CA GLY A 201 10.36 33.68 -23.04
C GLY A 201 11.35 34.84 -23.18
N VAL A 202 12.52 34.51 -23.73
CA VAL A 202 13.61 35.46 -23.97
C VAL A 202 14.07 35.26 -25.41
N ALA A 203 14.20 36.35 -26.15
CA ALA A 203 14.81 36.41 -27.46
C ALA A 203 16.11 37.22 -27.38
N HIS A 204 17.24 36.59 -27.69
CA HIS A 204 18.56 37.21 -27.64
C HIS A 204 18.87 38.02 -28.90
N LEU A 205 18.02 39.03 -29.15
CA LEU A 205 18.13 39.88 -30.33
C LEU A 205 19.36 40.78 -30.26
N GLN A 206 20.22 40.64 -31.26
CA GLN A 206 21.35 41.52 -31.50
C GLN A 206 20.91 42.79 -32.20
N PHE A 207 21.52 43.90 -31.80
CA PHE A 207 21.28 45.21 -32.39
C PHE A 207 22.61 45.86 -32.74
N VAL A 208 22.62 46.63 -33.82
CA VAL A 208 23.72 47.55 -34.12
C VAL A 208 23.87 48.53 -32.96
N ILE A 209 25.12 48.95 -32.69
CA ILE A 209 25.43 49.87 -31.59
C ILE A 209 24.56 51.13 -31.70
N ASN A 210 23.93 51.50 -30.58
CA ASN A 210 23.02 52.65 -30.45
C ASN A 210 21.80 52.65 -31.38
N LYS A 211 21.43 51.50 -31.94
CA LYS A 211 20.21 51.32 -32.73
C LYS A 211 19.23 50.35 -32.08
N SER A 212 17.96 50.49 -32.46
CA SER A 212 16.83 49.65 -32.03
C SER A 212 16.20 48.85 -33.17
N GLU A 213 16.54 49.14 -34.42
CA GLU A 213 16.05 48.41 -35.59
C GLU A 213 16.53 46.96 -35.58
N ILE A 214 15.61 46.02 -35.82
CA ILE A 214 15.92 44.60 -35.89
C ILE A 214 16.41 44.26 -37.30
N GLU A 215 17.71 43.97 -37.42
CA GLU A 215 18.31 43.45 -38.64
C GLU A 215 18.30 41.91 -38.61
N TYR A 216 17.55 41.28 -39.52
CA TYR A 216 17.42 39.81 -39.57
C TYR A 216 18.75 39.07 -39.78
N SER A 217 19.67 39.65 -40.55
CA SER A 217 20.98 39.07 -40.86
C SER A 217 22.03 39.29 -39.77
N LEU A 218 21.71 40.08 -38.74
CA LEU A 218 22.66 40.40 -37.68
C LEU A 218 22.72 39.23 -36.68
N GLY A 219 23.89 38.58 -36.61
CA GLY A 219 24.14 37.46 -35.72
C GLY A 219 23.09 36.35 -35.88
N ASN A 220 22.44 35.99 -34.77
CA ASN A 220 21.44 34.92 -34.74
C ASN A 220 19.98 35.41 -34.72
N ASN A 221 19.72 36.67 -35.07
CA ASN A 221 18.39 37.27 -34.97
C ASN A 221 17.30 36.46 -35.67
N ARG A 222 17.61 35.91 -36.86
CA ARG A 222 16.66 35.05 -37.59
C ARG A 222 16.19 33.87 -36.73
N GLU A 223 17.11 33.14 -36.11
CA GLU A 223 16.75 31.96 -35.31
C GLU A 223 16.01 32.34 -34.03
N GLU A 224 16.41 33.44 -33.37
CA GLU A 224 15.74 33.96 -32.17
C GLU A 224 14.29 34.36 -32.46
N LEU A 225 14.07 35.06 -33.58
CA LEU A 225 12.73 35.47 -34.03
C LEU A 225 11.87 34.27 -34.46
N GLU A 226 12.45 33.28 -35.14
CA GLU A 226 11.74 32.03 -35.47
C GLU A 226 11.47 31.18 -34.22
N GLY A 227 12.33 31.23 -33.21
CA GLY A 227 12.09 30.66 -31.88
C GLY A 227 10.87 31.29 -31.22
N MET A 228 10.86 32.62 -31.13
CA MET A 228 9.71 33.39 -30.60
C MET A 228 8.42 33.11 -31.40
N THR A 229 8.52 32.98 -32.73
CA THR A 229 7.39 32.61 -33.59
C THR A 229 6.83 31.25 -33.21
N ARG A 230 7.68 30.22 -33.09
CA ARG A 230 7.25 28.86 -32.74
C ARG A 230 6.58 28.80 -31.37
N THR A 231 7.03 29.61 -30.40
CA THR A 231 6.42 29.68 -29.08
C THR A 231 5.04 30.36 -29.10
N LEU A 232 4.90 31.45 -29.85
CA LEU A 232 3.67 32.26 -29.82
C LEU A 232 2.62 31.85 -30.85
N ALA A 233 3.01 31.16 -31.93
CA ALA A 233 2.08 30.74 -32.99
C ALA A 233 0.92 29.87 -32.50
N PRO A 234 1.13 28.85 -31.62
CA PRO A 234 0.02 28.05 -31.11
C PRO A 234 -0.96 28.87 -30.26
N LEU A 235 -0.49 29.94 -29.63
CA LEU A 235 -1.34 30.84 -28.85
C LEU A 235 -2.11 31.80 -29.74
N LEU A 236 -1.39 32.56 -30.58
CA LEU A 236 -1.97 33.65 -31.38
C LEU A 236 -2.86 33.12 -32.52
N GLY A 237 -2.69 31.87 -32.93
CA GLY A 237 -3.52 31.20 -33.92
C GLY A 237 -4.69 30.39 -33.36
N ASP A 238 -4.81 30.21 -32.03
CA ASP A 238 -5.88 29.39 -31.44
C ASP A 238 -7.16 30.21 -31.23
N THR A 239 -8.24 29.80 -31.89
CA THR A 239 -9.56 30.45 -31.79
C THR A 239 -10.23 30.27 -30.44
N LEU A 240 -9.74 29.35 -29.60
CA LEU A 240 -10.20 29.16 -28.23
C LEU A 240 -9.41 30.01 -27.22
N ALA A 241 -8.29 30.60 -27.62
CA ALA A 241 -7.42 31.37 -26.75
C ALA A 241 -7.69 32.87 -26.87
N THR A 242 -7.89 33.52 -25.72
CA THR A 242 -8.00 34.97 -25.64
C THR A 242 -6.82 35.51 -24.86
N VAL A 243 -5.96 36.30 -25.53
CA VAL A 243 -4.83 36.98 -24.87
C VAL A 243 -5.38 37.97 -23.84
N THR A 244 -4.93 37.87 -22.59
CA THR A 244 -5.34 38.74 -21.49
C THR A 244 -4.27 39.76 -21.14
N SER A 245 -3.00 39.40 -21.26
CA SER A 245 -1.88 40.33 -21.14
C SER A 245 -0.71 39.90 -22.01
N PHE A 246 0.06 40.87 -22.49
CA PHE A 246 1.31 40.63 -23.19
C PHE A 246 2.23 41.79 -22.86
N THR A 247 3.39 41.52 -22.25
CA THR A 247 4.42 42.52 -21.98
C THR A 247 5.69 42.13 -22.72
N ILE A 248 6.31 43.09 -23.40
CA ILE A 248 7.62 42.96 -24.04
C ILE A 248 8.55 43.92 -23.33
N THR A 249 9.57 43.38 -22.68
CA THR A 249 10.56 44.13 -21.91
C THR A 249 11.88 44.10 -22.64
N GLY A 250 12.34 45.26 -23.08
CA GLY A 250 13.65 45.40 -23.70
C GLY A 250 14.72 45.59 -22.64
N MET A 251 15.90 45.03 -22.92
CA MET A 251 17.09 45.25 -22.11
C MET A 251 18.21 45.87 -22.93
N ALA A 252 18.93 46.77 -22.27
CA ALA A 252 20.12 47.42 -22.79
C ALA A 252 21.31 47.07 -21.91
N SER A 253 22.48 47.03 -22.53
CA SER A 253 23.74 46.78 -21.86
C SER A 253 24.03 47.88 -20.82
N ALA A 254 24.86 47.54 -19.84
CA ALA A 254 25.20 48.42 -18.73
C ALA A 254 26.01 49.68 -19.13
N ASP A 255 26.52 49.76 -20.36
CA ASP A 255 27.32 50.88 -20.85
C ASP A 255 26.49 52.00 -21.47
N GLY A 256 26.78 53.23 -21.07
CA GLY A 256 26.02 54.42 -21.45
C GLY A 256 25.14 54.90 -20.30
N SER A 257 24.69 56.16 -20.39
CA SER A 257 23.86 56.72 -19.32
C SER A 257 22.55 55.97 -19.16
N LEU A 258 22.11 55.83 -17.91
CA LEU A 258 20.87 55.15 -17.54
C LEU A 258 19.67 55.65 -18.35
N ALA A 259 19.56 56.98 -18.52
CA ALA A 259 18.47 57.60 -19.29
C ALA A 259 18.51 57.18 -20.77
N PHE A 260 19.69 57.14 -21.39
CA PHE A 260 19.85 56.73 -22.78
C PHE A 260 19.54 55.24 -22.95
N ASN A 261 20.07 54.39 -22.08
CA ASN A 261 19.87 52.95 -22.15
C ASN A 261 18.42 52.53 -21.87
N THR A 262 17.74 53.23 -20.96
CA THR A 262 16.31 53.00 -20.71
C THR A 262 15.47 53.32 -21.94
N ALA A 263 15.73 54.45 -22.61
CA ALA A 263 15.05 54.81 -23.86
C ALA A 263 15.35 53.81 -24.98
N LEU A 264 16.63 53.45 -25.17
CA LEU A 264 17.06 52.51 -26.20
C LEU A 264 16.47 51.10 -25.99
N ALA A 265 16.42 50.63 -24.74
CA ALA A 265 15.78 49.37 -24.38
C ALA A 265 14.28 49.39 -24.73
N ARG A 266 13.59 50.49 -24.44
CA ARG A 266 12.18 50.67 -24.81
C ARG A 266 11.97 50.63 -26.31
N ASP A 267 12.82 51.32 -27.08
CA ASP A 267 12.73 51.35 -28.53
C ASP A 267 12.98 49.98 -29.16
N ARG A 268 13.90 49.18 -28.60
CA ARG A 268 14.13 47.79 -29.01
C ARG A 268 12.93 46.89 -28.75
N ALA A 269 12.29 47.06 -27.60
CA ALA A 269 11.07 46.34 -27.27
C ALA A 269 9.89 46.75 -28.17
N ASN A 270 9.78 48.04 -28.51
CA ASN A 270 8.84 48.52 -29.51
C ASN A 270 9.11 47.90 -30.90
N ALA A 271 10.36 47.81 -31.33
CA ALA A 271 10.70 47.17 -32.60
C ALA A 271 10.29 45.69 -32.61
N ALA A 272 10.51 44.97 -31.50
CA ALA A 272 10.05 43.58 -31.36
C ALA A 272 8.50 43.47 -31.34
N LYS A 273 7.80 44.44 -30.72
CA LYS A 273 6.34 44.54 -30.76
C LYS A 273 5.83 44.69 -32.19
N GLU A 274 6.33 45.67 -32.94
CA GLU A 274 5.85 45.92 -34.31
C GLU A 274 6.17 44.74 -35.22
N TRP A 275 7.34 44.12 -35.05
CA TRP A 275 7.69 42.88 -35.74
C TRP A 275 6.68 41.75 -35.47
N LEU A 276 6.27 41.54 -34.21
CA LEU A 276 5.27 40.54 -33.84
C LEU A 276 3.90 40.85 -34.46
N VAL A 277 3.49 42.11 -34.42
CA VAL A 277 2.22 42.58 -35.00
C VAL A 277 2.17 42.28 -36.49
N GLU A 278 3.25 42.59 -37.21
CA GLU A 278 3.37 42.30 -38.64
C GLU A 278 3.42 40.79 -38.91
N ARG A 279 4.24 40.04 -38.17
CA ARG A 279 4.45 38.60 -38.37
C ARG A 279 3.15 37.80 -38.23
N PHE A 280 2.34 38.13 -37.22
CA PHE A 280 1.11 37.42 -36.90
C PHE A 280 -0.17 38.13 -37.36
N HIS A 281 -0.06 39.27 -38.05
CA HIS A 281 -1.21 40.09 -38.46
C HIS A 281 -2.14 40.40 -37.28
N ILE A 282 -1.54 40.79 -36.15
CA ILE A 282 -2.25 40.99 -34.88
C ILE A 282 -3.24 42.16 -35.02
N GLY A 283 -4.53 41.89 -34.79
CA GLY A 283 -5.57 42.92 -34.82
C GLY A 283 -5.45 43.94 -33.67
N GLU A 284 -6.09 45.10 -33.84
CA GLU A 284 -5.97 46.24 -32.91
C GLU A 284 -6.29 45.91 -31.45
N THR A 285 -7.28 45.04 -31.19
CA THR A 285 -7.62 44.63 -29.82
C THR A 285 -6.43 44.00 -29.09
N VAL A 286 -5.76 43.03 -29.70
CA VAL A 286 -4.62 42.36 -29.08
C VAL A 286 -3.40 43.27 -29.10
N ARG A 287 -3.20 44.05 -30.16
CA ARG A 287 -2.12 45.06 -30.25
C ARG A 287 -2.18 46.08 -29.10
N GLY A 288 -3.38 46.49 -28.69
CA GLY A 288 -3.62 47.37 -27.55
C GLY A 288 -3.29 46.74 -26.19
N LEU A 289 -3.28 45.41 -26.09
CA LEU A 289 -2.89 44.68 -24.88
C LEU A 289 -1.37 44.50 -24.75
N ILE A 290 -0.62 44.63 -25.85
CA ILE A 290 0.84 44.52 -25.84
C ILE A 290 1.45 45.77 -25.22
N ARG A 291 1.89 45.62 -23.97
CA ARG A 291 2.64 46.64 -23.22
C ARG A 291 4.12 46.54 -23.53
N VAL A 292 4.76 47.69 -23.68
CA VAL A 292 6.20 47.79 -23.88
C VAL A 292 6.82 48.36 -22.63
N ASP A 293 7.82 47.65 -22.12
CA ASP A 293 8.57 48.01 -20.93
C ASP A 293 10.07 48.01 -21.24
N SER A 294 10.85 48.61 -20.35
CA SER A 294 12.28 48.78 -20.50
C SER A 294 12.96 48.64 -19.15
N ARG A 295 13.94 47.74 -19.08
CA ARG A 295 14.75 47.57 -17.87
C ARG A 295 16.22 47.70 -18.22
N PRO A 296 16.96 48.64 -17.60
CA PRO A 296 18.42 48.61 -17.64
C PRO A 296 18.90 47.40 -16.82
N GLU A 297 19.81 46.60 -17.36
CA GLU A 297 20.28 45.39 -16.69
C GLU A 297 21.16 45.66 -15.46
N GLY A 298 21.75 46.87 -15.37
CA GLY A 298 22.74 47.20 -14.36
C GLY A 298 24.07 46.48 -14.59
N TRP A 299 25.01 46.62 -13.66
CA TRP A 299 26.34 46.02 -13.77
C TRP A 299 26.46 44.65 -13.08
N GLU A 300 25.43 44.21 -12.34
CA GLU A 300 25.39 42.93 -11.66
C GLU A 300 25.47 41.73 -12.61
N PRO A 301 24.75 41.69 -13.76
CA PRO A 301 24.87 40.59 -14.72
C PRO A 301 26.29 40.45 -15.29
N VAL A 302 26.95 41.59 -15.54
CA VAL A 302 28.35 41.64 -15.99
C VAL A 302 29.27 41.03 -14.93
N LEU A 303 29.11 41.41 -13.66
CA LEU A 303 29.86 40.83 -12.55
C LEU A 303 29.62 39.32 -12.43
N ALA A 304 28.37 38.88 -12.56
CA ALA A 304 28.03 37.46 -12.48
C ALA A 304 28.69 36.66 -13.61
N ALA A 305 28.65 37.18 -14.84
CA ALA A 305 29.30 36.57 -16.00
C ALA A 305 30.83 36.53 -15.86
N MET A 306 31.46 37.60 -15.35
CA MET A 306 32.90 37.62 -15.07
C MET A 306 33.29 36.62 -13.98
N THR A 307 32.50 36.51 -12.91
CA THR A 307 32.73 35.57 -11.81
C THR A 307 32.62 34.13 -12.31
N SER A 308 31.58 33.82 -13.10
CA SER A 308 31.38 32.49 -13.70
C SER A 308 32.51 32.10 -14.66
N ALA A 309 33.06 33.07 -15.40
CA ALA A 309 34.21 32.87 -16.28
C ALA A 309 35.55 32.73 -15.53
N GLY A 310 35.56 32.78 -14.19
CA GLY A 310 36.79 32.73 -13.39
C GLY A 310 37.72 33.93 -13.61
N ASN A 311 37.18 35.07 -14.05
CA ASN A 311 37.99 36.25 -14.35
C ASN A 311 38.46 36.92 -13.05
N PRO A 312 39.79 37.06 -12.81
CA PRO A 312 40.32 37.66 -11.58
C PRO A 312 39.90 39.12 -11.40
N ASP A 313 39.64 39.84 -12.49
CA ASP A 313 39.21 41.25 -12.47
C ASP A 313 37.77 41.43 -11.94
N SER A 314 37.01 40.35 -11.77
CA SER A 314 35.65 40.39 -11.19
C SER A 314 35.64 40.96 -9.77
N ILE A 315 36.74 40.79 -9.01
CA ILE A 315 36.87 41.34 -7.65
C ILE A 315 36.90 42.87 -7.68
N ALA A 316 37.60 43.47 -8.64
CA ALA A 316 37.68 44.92 -8.78
C ALA A 316 36.32 45.52 -9.17
N VAL A 317 35.59 44.86 -10.08
CA VAL A 317 34.23 45.27 -10.46
C VAL A 317 33.27 45.15 -9.27
N ARG A 318 33.30 44.03 -8.54
CA ARG A 318 32.49 43.83 -7.31
C ARG A 318 32.70 44.95 -6.30
N LYS A 319 33.95 45.29 -6.01
CA LYS A 319 34.28 46.37 -5.07
C LYS A 319 33.68 47.71 -5.51
N ILE A 320 33.64 48.00 -6.82
CA ILE A 320 33.01 49.22 -7.33
C ILE A 320 31.49 49.16 -7.14
N LEU A 321 30.84 48.03 -7.44
CA LEU A 321 29.40 47.88 -7.23
C LEU A 321 29.04 48.06 -5.75
N ASP A 322 29.79 47.44 -4.85
CA ASP A 322 29.58 47.56 -3.40
C ASP A 322 29.80 49.00 -2.90
N THR A 323 30.84 49.69 -3.40
CA THR A 323 31.18 51.05 -2.97
C THR A 323 30.17 52.09 -3.48
N TYR A 324 29.60 51.87 -4.66
CA TYR A 324 28.70 52.81 -5.34
C TYR A 324 27.27 52.28 -5.46
N ALA A 325 26.86 51.36 -4.58
CA ALA A 325 25.52 50.78 -4.58
C ALA A 325 24.43 51.87 -4.48
N ASP A 326 24.63 52.87 -3.62
CA ASP A 326 23.67 53.96 -3.40
C ASP A 326 23.77 55.10 -4.44
N ALA A 327 24.81 55.11 -5.27
CA ALA A 327 25.07 56.17 -6.25
C ALA A 327 24.54 55.86 -7.66
N GLY A 328 24.06 54.62 -7.88
CA GLY A 328 23.43 54.17 -9.13
C GLY A 328 24.41 53.83 -10.27
N ASP A 329 23.85 53.26 -11.34
CA ASP A 329 24.58 52.65 -12.47
C ASP A 329 25.55 53.62 -13.17
N ASP A 330 25.17 54.90 -13.32
CA ASP A 330 26.01 55.92 -13.96
C ASP A 330 27.31 56.17 -13.17
N ALA A 331 27.25 56.11 -11.83
CA ALA A 331 28.43 56.24 -10.99
C ALA A 331 29.31 55.00 -11.11
N GLN A 332 28.71 53.81 -11.01
CA GLN A 332 29.41 52.53 -11.17
C GLN A 332 30.13 52.46 -12.53
N GLU A 333 29.46 52.80 -13.63
CA GLU A 333 30.05 52.83 -14.97
C GLU A 333 31.29 53.73 -15.03
N ARG A 334 31.20 54.96 -14.48
CA ARG A 334 32.32 55.92 -14.49
C ARG A 334 33.59 55.34 -13.85
N HIS A 335 33.42 54.54 -12.80
CA HIS A 335 34.53 53.89 -12.11
C HIS A 335 34.99 52.61 -12.84
N ILE A 336 34.07 51.81 -13.37
CA ILE A 336 34.40 50.58 -14.13
C ILE A 336 35.16 50.91 -15.41
N ARG A 337 34.80 51.98 -16.14
CA ARG A 337 35.50 52.43 -17.35
C ARG A 337 36.98 52.80 -17.13
N ARG A 338 37.36 53.12 -15.89
CA ARG A 338 38.75 53.47 -15.53
C ARG A 338 39.60 52.25 -15.19
N LEU A 339 39.00 51.05 -15.09
CA LEU A 339 39.74 49.83 -14.83
C LEU A 339 40.58 49.42 -16.04
N PRO A 340 41.80 48.87 -15.84
CA PRO A 340 42.63 48.35 -16.93
C PRO A 340 41.92 47.27 -17.76
N CYS A 341 41.02 46.51 -17.13
CA CYS A 341 40.27 45.42 -17.75
C CYS A 341 39.05 45.87 -18.57
N TRP A 342 38.79 47.18 -18.68
CA TRP A 342 37.62 47.74 -19.38
C TRP A 342 37.43 47.18 -20.80
N ASN A 343 38.51 47.07 -21.58
CA ASN A 343 38.42 46.55 -22.95
C ASN A 343 37.99 45.08 -23.01
N THR A 344 38.40 44.29 -22.02
CA THR A 344 37.98 42.89 -21.87
C THR A 344 36.51 42.81 -21.47
N ILE A 345 36.08 43.66 -20.53
CA ILE A 345 34.67 43.78 -20.11
C ILE A 345 33.79 44.10 -21.32
N ARG A 346 34.15 45.15 -22.06
CA ARG A 346 33.40 45.66 -23.22
C ARG A 346 33.26 44.64 -24.33
N LYS A 347 34.31 43.86 -24.60
CA LYS A 347 34.32 42.89 -25.69
C LYS A 347 33.55 41.60 -25.35
N ASN A 348 33.70 41.11 -24.13
CA ASN A 348 33.32 39.73 -23.80
C ASN A 348 32.04 39.61 -22.97
N TYR A 349 31.63 40.68 -22.26
CA TYR A 349 30.55 40.60 -21.28
C TYR A 349 29.38 41.52 -21.63
N LEU A 350 29.61 42.75 -22.11
CA LEU A 350 28.51 43.71 -22.41
C LEU A 350 27.65 43.38 -23.64
N GLN A 351 28.09 42.49 -24.54
CA GLN A 351 27.34 42.17 -25.76
C GLN A 351 26.15 41.23 -25.49
N LYS A 352 26.15 40.51 -24.36
CA LYS A 352 25.16 39.46 -24.06
C LYS A 352 23.85 39.99 -23.46
N ASP A 353 23.86 41.27 -23.10
CA ASP A 353 22.83 41.95 -22.30
C ASP A 353 21.74 42.59 -23.19
N ARG A 354 21.89 42.46 -24.52
CA ARG A 354 20.94 42.94 -25.52
C ARG A 354 19.95 41.82 -25.81
N LYS A 355 18.87 41.78 -25.02
CA LYS A 355 17.81 40.79 -25.19
C LYS A 355 16.44 41.43 -24.99
N VAL A 356 15.42 40.76 -25.50
CA VAL A 356 14.04 41.12 -25.31
C VAL A 356 13.37 39.97 -24.58
N GLU A 357 12.77 40.27 -23.44
CA GLU A 357 11.93 39.32 -22.71
C GLU A 357 10.48 39.57 -23.06
N TYR A 358 9.71 38.49 -23.16
CA TYR A 358 8.27 38.59 -23.32
C TYR A 358 7.58 37.72 -22.28
N ALA A 359 6.54 38.28 -21.68
CA ALA A 359 5.65 37.59 -20.75
C ALA A 359 4.23 37.77 -21.23
N TYR A 360 3.45 36.70 -21.24
CA TYR A 360 2.08 36.73 -21.73
C TYR A 360 1.18 35.88 -20.85
N SER A 361 -0.10 36.24 -20.82
CA SER A 361 -1.16 35.44 -20.25
C SER A 361 -2.33 35.38 -21.20
N TYR A 362 -3.02 34.25 -21.20
CA TYR A 362 -4.23 34.06 -21.96
C TYR A 362 -5.20 33.18 -21.21
N THR A 363 -6.47 33.28 -21.58
CA THR A 363 -7.52 32.39 -21.08
C THR A 363 -8.00 31.51 -22.22
N LEU A 364 -8.07 30.21 -21.97
CA LEU A 364 -8.81 29.31 -22.85
C LEU A 364 -10.30 29.39 -22.54
N ARG A 365 -11.11 29.45 -23.59
CA ARG A 365 -12.58 29.44 -23.49
C ARG A 365 -13.04 28.18 -22.76
N SER A 366 -13.83 28.38 -21.70
CA SER A 366 -14.50 27.28 -21.02
C SER A 366 -15.73 26.82 -21.82
N PHE A 367 -16.02 25.54 -21.75
CA PHE A 367 -17.18 24.94 -22.40
C PHE A 367 -18.31 24.80 -21.39
N THR A 368 -19.48 25.34 -21.71
CA THR A 368 -20.56 25.49 -20.71
C THR A 368 -21.73 24.55 -20.94
N THR A 369 -21.91 24.00 -22.15
CA THR A 369 -23.01 23.10 -22.47
C THR A 369 -22.51 21.68 -22.68
N ASP A 370 -23.37 20.71 -22.37
CA ASP A 370 -23.05 19.28 -22.48
C ASP A 370 -22.75 18.87 -23.94
N GLU A 371 -23.49 19.41 -24.92
CA GLU A 371 -23.25 19.14 -26.34
C GLU A 371 -21.88 19.68 -26.80
N GLU A 372 -21.51 20.88 -26.33
CA GLU A 372 -20.24 21.50 -26.67
C GLU A 372 -19.08 20.72 -26.05
N LEU A 373 -19.20 20.29 -24.79
CA LEU A 373 -18.20 19.46 -24.12
C LEU A 373 -17.93 18.16 -24.90
N LEU A 374 -18.97 17.48 -25.36
CA LEU A 374 -18.85 16.24 -26.13
C LEU A 374 -18.22 16.45 -27.52
N ASP A 375 -18.60 17.51 -28.23
CA ASP A 375 -18.03 17.85 -29.54
C ASP A 375 -16.56 18.28 -29.43
N MET A 376 -16.27 19.17 -28.48
CA MET A 376 -14.92 19.70 -28.28
C MET A 376 -13.96 18.65 -27.74
N TYR A 377 -14.42 17.67 -26.95
CA TYR A 377 -13.58 16.57 -26.47
C TYR A 377 -13.00 15.75 -27.63
N ARG A 378 -13.77 15.55 -28.71
CA ARG A 378 -13.30 14.83 -29.90
C ARG A 378 -12.29 15.63 -30.72
N LYS A 379 -12.34 16.96 -30.64
CA LYS A 379 -11.52 17.87 -31.47
C LYS A 379 -10.25 18.35 -30.77
N ARG A 380 -10.39 18.83 -29.53
CA ARG A 380 -9.33 19.49 -28.74
C ARG A 380 -9.41 19.05 -27.26
N PRO A 381 -9.16 17.77 -26.93
CA PRO A 381 -9.16 17.32 -25.54
C PRO A 381 -8.05 17.98 -24.69
N ASP A 382 -7.02 18.54 -25.33
CA ASP A 382 -5.96 19.34 -24.71
C ASP A 382 -6.44 20.69 -24.15
N ALA A 383 -7.58 21.21 -24.64
CA ALA A 383 -8.11 22.51 -24.24
C ALA A 383 -9.00 22.45 -22.99
N PHE A 384 -9.21 21.25 -22.42
CA PHE A 384 -10.10 21.04 -21.28
C PHE A 384 -9.34 21.16 -19.95
N ASN A 385 -10.01 21.68 -18.93
CA ASN A 385 -9.59 21.47 -17.54
C ASN A 385 -10.09 20.11 -17.00
N GLU A 386 -9.67 19.76 -15.79
CA GLU A 386 -10.04 18.48 -15.17
C GLU A 386 -11.56 18.38 -14.98
N GLU A 387 -12.21 19.44 -14.48
CA GLU A 387 -13.64 19.46 -14.20
C GLU A 387 -14.51 19.30 -15.46
N GLU A 388 -14.10 19.92 -16.58
CA GLU A 388 -14.75 19.77 -17.88
C GLU A 388 -14.63 18.33 -18.40
N LEU A 389 -13.45 17.70 -18.29
CA LEU A 389 -13.29 16.29 -18.68
C LEU A 389 -14.07 15.35 -17.76
N LEU A 390 -14.12 15.63 -16.45
CA LEU A 390 -14.93 14.86 -15.50
C LEU A 390 -16.43 14.96 -15.84
N ARG A 391 -16.89 16.13 -16.29
CA ARG A 391 -18.25 16.28 -16.82
C ARG A 391 -18.45 15.46 -18.10
N VAL A 392 -17.49 15.46 -19.03
CA VAL A 392 -17.54 14.58 -20.22
C VAL A 392 -17.66 13.10 -19.82
N ALA A 393 -16.92 12.67 -18.78
CA ALA A 393 -17.01 11.30 -18.27
C ALA A 393 -18.38 10.99 -17.66
N ALA A 394 -19.03 11.97 -17.01
CA ALA A 394 -20.39 11.81 -16.50
C ALA A 394 -21.43 11.67 -17.62
N LEU A 395 -21.24 12.40 -18.73
CA LEU A 395 -22.12 12.40 -19.91
C LEU A 395 -21.95 11.19 -20.83
N ALA A 396 -20.81 10.49 -20.75
CA ALA A 396 -20.55 9.31 -21.56
C ALA A 396 -21.60 8.21 -21.30
N GLY A 397 -22.19 7.68 -22.39
CA GLY A 397 -23.36 6.80 -22.32
C GLY A 397 -23.02 5.34 -21.97
N SER A 398 -21.79 4.91 -22.26
CA SER A 398 -21.33 3.54 -22.01
C SER A 398 -20.16 3.46 -21.02
N PRO A 399 -20.02 2.35 -20.27
CA PRO A 399 -18.84 2.11 -19.43
C PRO A 399 -17.52 2.19 -20.20
N ALA A 400 -17.52 1.75 -21.48
CA ALA A 400 -16.33 1.78 -22.32
C ALA A 400 -15.87 3.22 -22.62
N GLU A 401 -16.80 4.09 -23.03
CA GLU A 401 -16.52 5.52 -23.25
C GLU A 401 -16.07 6.20 -21.95
N LYS A 402 -16.71 5.89 -20.80
CA LYS A 402 -16.29 6.43 -19.50
C LYS A 402 -14.83 6.11 -19.18
N ARG A 403 -14.39 4.87 -19.44
CA ARG A 403 -12.97 4.49 -19.24
C ARG A 403 -12.04 5.29 -20.14
N GLU A 404 -12.38 5.47 -21.42
CA GLU A 404 -11.56 6.24 -22.36
C GLU A 404 -11.38 7.68 -21.89
N VAL A 405 -12.47 8.31 -21.42
CA VAL A 405 -12.41 9.67 -20.88
C VAL A 405 -11.55 9.71 -19.61
N TYR A 406 -11.71 8.77 -18.67
CA TYR A 406 -10.87 8.73 -17.46
C TYR A 406 -9.40 8.46 -17.75
N GLN A 407 -9.07 7.62 -18.75
CA GLN A 407 -7.71 7.43 -19.21
C GLN A 407 -7.14 8.73 -19.81
N THR A 408 -7.95 9.45 -20.59
CA THR A 408 -7.57 10.77 -21.12
C THR A 408 -7.35 11.78 -20.01
N ILE A 409 -8.19 11.80 -18.97
CA ILE A 409 -8.00 12.63 -17.78
C ILE A 409 -6.66 12.29 -17.13
N LEU A 410 -6.35 11.02 -16.89
CA LEU A 410 -5.08 10.64 -16.24
C LEU A 410 -3.84 10.95 -17.09
N ARG A 411 -3.98 11.06 -18.41
CA ARG A 411 -2.88 11.51 -19.29
C ARG A 411 -2.55 12.99 -19.10
N TYR A 412 -3.58 13.85 -18.97
CA TYR A 412 -3.39 15.30 -18.81
C TYR A 412 -3.28 15.74 -17.33
N PHE A 413 -3.96 15.02 -16.45
CA PHE A 413 -4.07 15.25 -15.00
C PHE A 413 -3.74 13.96 -14.23
N PRO A 414 -2.46 13.53 -14.19
CA PRO A 414 -2.06 12.28 -13.54
C PRO A 414 -2.45 12.19 -12.06
N HIS A 415 -2.64 13.32 -11.39
CA HIS A 415 -2.99 13.35 -9.96
C HIS A 415 -4.51 13.37 -9.69
N SER A 416 -5.36 13.27 -10.72
CA SER A 416 -6.81 13.23 -10.55
C SER A 416 -7.23 12.06 -9.66
N ARG A 417 -7.78 12.38 -8.48
CA ARG A 417 -8.27 11.38 -7.52
C ARG A 417 -9.56 10.74 -8.03
N VAL A 418 -10.46 11.56 -8.55
CA VAL A 418 -11.78 11.12 -9.06
C VAL A 418 -11.60 10.21 -10.26
N ALA A 419 -10.81 10.62 -11.26
CA ALA A 419 -10.60 9.80 -12.45
C ALA A 419 -9.90 8.47 -12.13
N ARG A 420 -8.89 8.47 -11.27
CA ARG A 420 -8.19 7.25 -10.87
C ARG A 420 -9.12 6.26 -10.16
N ASN A 421 -9.86 6.72 -9.17
CA ASN A 421 -10.79 5.87 -8.42
C ASN A 421 -11.93 5.35 -9.30
N ASN A 422 -12.58 6.22 -10.08
CA ASN A 422 -13.71 5.81 -10.92
C ASN A 422 -13.26 4.88 -12.04
N LEU A 423 -12.06 5.05 -12.59
CA LEU A 423 -11.47 4.10 -13.53
C LEU A 423 -11.20 2.75 -12.86
N ALA A 424 -10.64 2.73 -11.65
CA ALA A 424 -10.46 1.50 -10.88
C ALA A 424 -11.80 0.81 -10.57
N PHE A 425 -12.83 1.58 -10.20
CA PHE A 425 -14.19 1.09 -9.98
C PHE A 425 -14.74 0.40 -11.25
N LEU A 426 -14.56 1.01 -12.42
CA LEU A 426 -14.98 0.41 -13.69
C LEU A 426 -14.22 -0.87 -14.01
N TYR A 427 -12.91 -0.92 -13.76
CA TYR A 427 -12.12 -2.13 -13.93
C TYR A 427 -12.57 -3.27 -13.02
N VAL A 428 -12.81 -3.02 -11.73
CA VAL A 428 -13.33 -4.04 -10.81
C VAL A 428 -14.70 -4.55 -11.26
N ARG A 429 -15.60 -3.67 -11.68
CA ARG A 429 -16.93 -4.05 -12.20
C ARG A 429 -16.87 -4.95 -13.44
N GLU A 430 -15.80 -4.87 -14.21
CA GLU A 430 -15.56 -5.68 -15.40
C GLU A 430 -14.73 -6.95 -15.14
N GLY A 431 -14.40 -7.23 -13.87
CA GLY A 431 -13.55 -8.37 -13.49
C GLY A 431 -12.06 -8.17 -13.75
N LYS A 432 -11.62 -6.93 -14.04
CA LYS A 432 -10.23 -6.53 -14.27
C LYS A 432 -9.57 -5.99 -12.99
N GLU A 433 -9.64 -6.77 -11.93
CA GLU A 433 -9.18 -6.31 -10.60
C GLU A 433 -7.66 -6.06 -10.56
N HIS A 434 -6.88 -6.83 -11.33
CA HIS A 434 -5.42 -6.65 -11.41
C HIS A 434 -5.06 -5.25 -11.92
N GLU A 435 -5.67 -4.82 -13.02
CA GLU A 435 -5.47 -3.49 -13.60
C GLU A 435 -5.94 -2.37 -12.66
N ALA A 436 -7.01 -2.59 -11.90
CA ALA A 436 -7.47 -1.66 -10.88
C ALA A 436 -6.45 -1.49 -9.73
N ARG A 437 -5.85 -2.59 -9.27
CA ARG A 437 -4.81 -2.58 -8.23
C ARG A 437 -3.53 -1.90 -8.70
N GLU A 438 -3.07 -2.19 -9.92
CA GLU A 438 -1.91 -1.50 -10.52
C GLU A 438 -2.14 0.01 -10.63
N LEU A 439 -3.33 0.42 -11.09
CA LEU A 439 -3.70 1.83 -11.22
C LEU A 439 -3.69 2.59 -9.88
N LEU A 440 -4.10 1.92 -8.81
CA LEU A 440 -4.15 2.47 -7.45
C LEU A 440 -2.82 2.31 -6.69
N GLY A 441 -1.93 1.42 -7.14
CA GLY A 441 -0.69 1.08 -6.46
C GLY A 441 -0.90 0.29 -5.16
N VAL A 442 -1.93 -0.56 -5.12
CA VAL A 442 -2.33 -1.34 -3.92
C VAL A 442 -2.23 -2.84 -4.19
N SER A 443 -2.04 -3.62 -3.13
CA SER A 443 -1.97 -5.09 -3.20
C SER A 443 -3.23 -5.77 -2.65
N GLU A 444 -3.98 -5.00 -1.86
CA GLU A 444 -5.21 -5.35 -1.19
C GLU A 444 -6.33 -5.68 -2.18
N LYS A 445 -7.25 -6.55 -1.74
CA LYS A 445 -8.42 -6.89 -2.54
C LYS A 445 -9.36 -5.70 -2.62
N LEU A 446 -9.88 -5.43 -3.81
CA LEU A 446 -10.79 -4.34 -4.09
C LEU A 446 -12.22 -4.85 -4.08
N ILE A 447 -13.11 -4.14 -3.38
CA ILE A 447 -14.54 -4.42 -3.38
C ILE A 447 -15.29 -3.14 -3.75
N ILE A 448 -16.28 -3.26 -4.64
CA ILE A 448 -17.16 -2.13 -4.98
C ILE A 448 -18.29 -2.02 -3.97
N LYS A 449 -18.57 -0.80 -3.53
CA LYS A 449 -19.76 -0.46 -2.76
C LYS A 449 -20.78 0.09 -3.73
N GLU A 450 -21.86 -0.67 -3.95
CA GLU A 450 -22.97 -0.28 -4.83
C GLU A 450 -23.78 0.88 -4.28
#